data_AF-A0A1M5XPC3-F1
#
_entry.id   AF-A0A1M5XPC3-F1
#
_cell.length_a   1.000
_cell.length_b   1.000
_cell.length_c   1.000
_cell.angle_alpha   90.00
_cell.angle_beta   90.00
_cell.angle_gamma   90.00
#
_symmetry.space_group_name_H-M   'P 1'
#
loop_
_entity.id
_entity.type
_entity.pdbx_description
1 polymer ?
#
loop_
_entity_poly.entity_id
_entity_poly.type
_entity_poly.pdbx_seq_one_letter_code
_entity_poly.pdbx_strand_id
1 'polypeptide(L)'
;MAALSFSAQAKEGKTMKLYIQQKVFSWVDRFTVMDEAGRDKYYVEGELFSFGKKLHLYDMAGAERAFIQQKVFSFLPRYFVFVEGMEIAEIVKELTFLRPRYSIEGLGWEINGSFWAHDYEIVQGSRPIVTIHKEWMTWGDCYEMDIADERDEIVALSVVLAIDCVMAAEAAANS
;
A
#
# COMPACT_ATOMS: atom_id res chain seq x y z
N MET A 1 18.92 -27.53 -20.96
CA MET A 1 18.74 -26.62 -19.82
C MET A 1 18.18 -25.32 -20.38
N ALA A 2 16.86 -25.23 -20.48
CA ALA A 2 16.15 -24.05 -20.99
C ALA A 2 15.25 -23.57 -19.85
N ALA A 3 15.52 -22.37 -19.35
CA ALA A 3 14.66 -21.72 -18.37
C ALA A 3 13.32 -21.43 -19.05
N LEU A 4 12.28 -22.11 -18.58
CA LEU A 4 10.91 -21.86 -18.97
C LEU A 4 10.53 -20.46 -18.48
N SER A 5 10.47 -19.51 -19.41
CA SER A 5 9.83 -18.21 -19.19
C SER A 5 8.35 -18.47 -18.85
N PHE A 6 8.01 -18.30 -17.58
CA PHE A 6 6.64 -18.36 -17.09
C PHE A 6 5.90 -17.15 -17.65
N SER A 7 5.29 -17.33 -18.82
CA SER A 7 4.38 -16.36 -19.40
C SER A 7 3.07 -16.44 -18.62
N ALA A 8 2.93 -15.58 -17.61
CA ALA A 8 1.66 -15.32 -16.98
C ALA A 8 0.71 -14.78 -18.07
N GLN A 9 -0.25 -15.61 -18.47
CA GLN A 9 -1.36 -15.21 -19.31
C GLN A 9 -2.18 -14.18 -18.53
N ALA A 10 -1.96 -12.90 -18.81
CA ALA A 10 -2.76 -11.80 -18.28
C ALA A 10 -4.20 -11.98 -18.80
N LYS A 11 -5.11 -12.25 -17.87
CA LYS A 11 -6.55 -12.25 -18.12
C LYS A 11 -6.92 -10.78 -18.39
N GLU A 12 -7.51 -10.47 -19.55
CA GLU A 12 -8.07 -9.14 -19.89
C GLU A 12 -9.26 -8.82 -18.98
N GLY A 13 -9.00 -8.58 -17.69
CA GLY A 13 -9.77 -7.66 -16.88
C GLY A 13 -9.15 -6.29 -17.05
N LYS A 14 -9.96 -5.24 -17.13
CA LYS A 14 -9.44 -3.87 -17.11
C LYS A 14 -8.71 -3.66 -15.78
N THR A 15 -7.39 -3.67 -15.84
CA THR A 15 -6.54 -3.36 -14.69
C THR A 15 -6.50 -1.86 -14.47
N MET A 16 -6.41 -1.45 -13.21
CA MET A 16 -6.29 -0.04 -12.81
C MET A 16 -4.89 0.24 -12.31
N LYS A 17 -4.22 1.18 -12.94
CA LYS A 17 -2.90 1.61 -12.51
C LYS A 17 -2.98 2.89 -11.71
N LEU A 18 -2.36 2.86 -10.54
CA LEU A 18 -2.13 4.04 -9.69
C LEU A 18 -0.64 4.29 -9.53
N TYR A 19 -0.27 5.56 -9.48
CA TYR A 19 1.12 6.00 -9.34
C TYR A 19 1.27 6.83 -8.08
N ILE A 20 2.26 6.45 -7.26
CA ILE A 20 2.54 7.09 -5.96
C ILE A 20 4.00 7.50 -5.93
N GLN A 21 4.26 8.76 -5.56
CA GLN A 21 5.62 9.28 -5.43
C GLN A 21 6.34 8.64 -4.23
N GLN A 22 7.49 8.01 -4.45
CA GLN A 22 8.28 7.31 -3.43
C GLN A 22 8.83 8.23 -2.32
N LYS A 23 9.04 9.53 -2.61
CA LYS A 23 9.62 10.48 -1.64
C LYS A 23 8.63 11.04 -0.62
N VAL A 24 7.36 10.64 -0.68
CA VAL A 24 6.31 11.12 0.23
C VAL A 24 6.41 10.55 1.65
N PHE A 25 7.15 9.45 1.84
CA PHE A 25 7.23 8.75 3.13
C PHE A 25 8.22 9.35 4.13
N SER A 26 9.16 10.19 3.68
CA SER A 26 10.19 10.79 4.54
C SER A 26 9.81 12.17 5.10
N TRP A 27 8.78 12.82 4.54
CA TRP A 27 8.30 14.16 4.90
C TRP A 27 6.77 14.19 4.79
N VAL A 28 6.03 13.64 5.76
CA VAL A 28 4.57 13.57 5.61
C VAL A 28 3.94 14.87 6.10
N ASP A 29 3.60 15.76 5.15
CA ASP A 29 2.42 16.61 5.29
C ASP A 29 1.33 16.07 4.34
N ARG A 30 1.52 16.06 3.02
CA ARG A 30 0.47 15.67 2.03
C ARG A 30 1.04 15.21 0.68
N PHE A 31 0.35 14.33 -0.04
CA PHE A 31 0.72 13.90 -1.40
C PHE A 31 -0.48 13.47 -2.26
N THR A 32 -0.23 13.27 -3.55
CA THR A 32 -1.26 12.91 -4.54
C THR A 32 -0.99 11.54 -5.15
N VAL A 33 -2.07 10.81 -5.43
CA VAL A 33 -2.07 9.55 -6.17
C VAL A 33 -2.68 9.79 -7.55
N MET A 34 -1.99 9.36 -8.59
CA MET A 34 -2.37 9.63 -9.99
C MET A 34 -2.81 8.35 -10.69
N ASP A 35 -3.68 8.49 -11.70
CA ASP A 35 -4.06 7.40 -12.60
C ASP A 35 -3.04 7.21 -13.75
N GLU A 36 -3.26 6.20 -14.59
CA GLU A 36 -2.48 5.92 -15.82
C GLU A 36 -2.44 7.05 -16.85
N ALA A 37 -3.44 7.93 -16.84
CA ALA A 37 -3.48 9.11 -17.69
C ALA A 37 -2.73 10.29 -17.07
N GLY A 38 -2.18 10.11 -15.86
CA GLY A 38 -1.44 11.13 -15.17
C GLY A 38 -2.29 12.17 -14.45
N ARG A 39 -3.56 11.85 -14.21
CA ARG A 39 -4.50 12.74 -13.53
C ARG A 39 -4.56 12.40 -12.06
N ASP A 40 -4.58 13.44 -11.24
CA ASP A 40 -4.83 13.31 -9.81
C ASP A 40 -6.16 12.60 -9.57
N LYS A 41 -6.11 11.48 -8.86
CA LYS A 41 -7.28 10.64 -8.54
C LYS A 41 -7.61 10.67 -7.06
N TYR A 42 -6.58 10.71 -6.22
CA TYR A 42 -6.73 10.82 -4.77
C TYR A 42 -5.71 11.76 -4.16
N TYR A 43 -6.10 12.31 -3.02
CA TYR A 43 -5.24 13.09 -2.17
C TYR A 43 -5.04 12.40 -0.84
N VAL A 44 -3.80 12.31 -0.37
CA VAL A 44 -3.46 11.72 0.91
C VAL A 44 -2.85 12.78 1.81
N GLU A 45 -3.43 12.95 2.99
CA GLU A 45 -2.96 13.87 4.02
C GLU A 45 -2.53 13.09 5.25
N GLY A 46 -1.32 13.35 5.75
CA GLY A 46 -0.87 12.77 6.99
C GLY A 46 -1.06 13.71 8.17
N GLU A 47 -1.45 13.14 9.29
CA GLU A 47 -1.48 13.84 10.56
C GLU A 47 -0.39 13.28 11.48
N LEU A 48 0.51 14.17 11.90
CA LEU A 48 1.56 13.92 12.89
C LEU A 48 1.16 14.58 14.22
N PHE A 49 0.08 14.12 14.84
CA PHE A 49 -0.27 14.55 16.20
C PHE A 49 0.63 13.86 17.25
N SER A 50 0.60 14.33 18.51
CA SER A 50 1.39 13.75 19.61
C SER A 50 1.10 12.27 19.91
N PHE A 51 0.03 11.70 19.35
CA PHE A 51 -0.41 10.32 19.58
C PHE A 51 -0.51 9.53 18.26
N GLY A 52 0.65 9.16 17.71
CA GLY A 52 0.77 8.24 16.57
C GLY A 52 0.53 8.87 15.21
N LYS A 53 0.99 8.19 14.16
CA LYS A 53 0.80 8.59 12.76
C LYS A 53 -0.60 8.25 12.27
N LYS A 54 -1.19 9.13 11.48
CA LYS A 54 -2.43 8.89 10.76
C LYS A 54 -2.30 9.34 9.31
N LEU A 55 -3.06 8.71 8.42
CA LEU A 55 -3.23 9.12 7.03
C LEU A 55 -4.71 9.14 6.68
N HIS A 56 -5.11 10.16 5.94
CA HIS A 56 -6.45 10.34 5.41
C HIS A 56 -6.38 10.32 3.89
N LEU A 57 -7.18 9.47 3.26
CA LEU A 57 -7.30 9.34 1.82
C LEU A 57 -8.60 10.00 1.38
N TYR A 58 -8.50 11.03 0.55
CA TYR A 58 -9.62 11.78 0.00
C TYR A 58 -9.73 11.54 -1.50
N ASP A 59 -10.97 11.51 -2.01
CA ASP A 59 -11.21 11.65 -3.44
C ASP A 59 -11.10 13.12 -3.90
N MET A 60 -11.18 13.33 -5.22
CA MET A 60 -11.12 14.67 -5.81
C MET A 60 -12.33 15.56 -5.48
N ALA A 61 -13.40 14.99 -4.91
CA ALA A 61 -14.53 15.76 -4.38
C ALA A 61 -14.33 16.19 -2.92
N GLY A 62 -13.23 15.77 -2.28
CA GLY A 62 -12.90 16.05 -0.89
C GLY A 62 -13.59 15.12 0.11
N ALA A 63 -14.20 14.02 -0.34
CA ALA A 63 -14.76 13.02 0.55
C ALA A 63 -13.67 12.05 1.02
N GLU A 64 -13.58 11.82 2.32
CA GLU A 64 -12.69 10.81 2.89
C GLU A 64 -13.18 9.42 2.49
N ARG A 65 -12.32 8.67 1.80
CA ARG A 65 -12.59 7.30 1.34
C ARG A 65 -11.95 6.26 2.23
N ALA A 66 -10.81 6.60 2.82
CA ALA A 66 -10.14 5.73 3.77
C ALA A 66 -9.37 6.52 4.82
N PHE A 67 -9.17 5.87 5.95
CA PHE A 67 -8.42 6.39 7.08
C PHE A 67 -7.49 5.30 7.60
N ILE A 68 -6.23 5.62 7.83
CA ILE A 68 -5.22 4.70 8.33
C ILE A 68 -4.68 5.27 9.64
N GLN A 69 -4.66 4.45 10.68
CA GLN A 69 -4.25 4.89 12.01
C GLN A 69 -3.26 3.94 12.65
N GLN A 70 -2.16 4.50 13.16
CA GLN A 70 -1.23 3.74 13.99
C GLN A 70 -1.86 3.36 15.34
N LYS A 71 -1.70 2.11 15.74
CA LYS A 71 -1.98 1.66 17.11
C LYS A 71 -0.88 2.15 18.05
N VAL A 72 -1.18 3.20 18.80
CA VAL A 72 -0.33 3.71 19.87
C VAL A 72 -0.21 2.71 21.03
N PHE A 73 0.92 2.73 21.75
CA PHE A 73 1.23 1.81 22.86
C PHE A 73 1.26 0.32 22.48
N SER A 74 1.69 0.02 21.26
CA SER A 74 1.96 -1.34 20.79
C SER A 74 3.48 -1.63 20.82
N PHE A 75 3.87 -2.87 21.13
CA PHE A 75 5.28 -3.29 21.14
C PHE A 75 5.87 -3.40 19.71
N LEU A 76 5.02 -3.68 18.72
CA LEU A 76 5.39 -3.79 17.31
C LEU A 76 4.56 -2.81 16.49
N PRO A 77 5.13 -2.25 15.40
CA PRO A 77 4.40 -1.42 14.45
C PRO A 77 3.11 -2.10 14.01
N ARG A 78 2.01 -1.34 14.12
CA ARG A 78 0.67 -1.83 13.82
C ARG A 78 -0.25 -0.70 13.41
N TYR A 79 -1.01 -0.94 12.35
CA TYR A 79 -1.88 0.04 11.75
C TYR A 79 -3.25 -0.56 11.46
N PHE A 80 -4.29 0.21 11.71
CA PHE A 80 -5.66 -0.11 11.33
C PHE A 80 -6.00 0.62 10.04
N VAL A 81 -6.72 -0.06 9.15
CA VAL A 81 -7.23 0.49 7.89
C VAL A 81 -8.75 0.53 7.96
N PHE A 82 -9.29 1.72 7.78
CA PHE A 82 -10.71 1.99 7.71
C PHE A 82 -11.08 2.43 6.31
N VAL A 83 -12.13 1.86 5.73
CA VAL A 83 -12.69 2.28 4.44
C VAL A 83 -14.17 2.56 4.65
N GLU A 84 -14.63 3.73 4.23
CA GLU A 84 -16.02 4.18 4.45
C GLU A 84 -16.46 4.04 5.92
N GLY A 85 -15.54 4.34 6.86
CA GLY A 85 -15.76 4.30 8.31
C GLY A 85 -15.75 2.91 8.97
N MET A 86 -15.54 1.83 8.20
CA MET A 86 -15.46 0.47 8.73
C MET A 86 -14.01 -0.02 8.77
N GLU A 87 -13.60 -0.62 9.88
CA GLU A 87 -12.31 -1.32 9.96
C GLU A 87 -12.34 -2.55 9.05
N ILE A 88 -11.49 -2.55 8.04
CA ILE A 88 -11.43 -3.62 7.04
C ILE A 88 -10.17 -4.47 7.18
N ALA A 89 -9.10 -3.90 7.73
CA ALA A 89 -7.84 -4.60 7.90
C ALA A 89 -7.00 -4.07 9.07
N GLU A 90 -6.23 -4.96 9.68
CA GLU A 90 -5.16 -4.63 10.61
C GLU A 90 -3.84 -5.12 10.00
N ILE A 91 -2.89 -4.20 9.82
CA ILE A 91 -1.54 -4.51 9.34
C ILE A 91 -0.63 -4.65 10.54
N VAL A 92 -0.07 -5.84 10.75
CA VAL A 92 0.78 -6.15 11.89
C VAL A 92 2.15 -6.59 11.40
N LYS A 93 3.21 -6.02 11.99
CA LYS A 93 4.55 -6.58 11.86
C LYS A 93 4.64 -7.86 12.69
N GLU A 94 5.03 -8.96 12.06
CA GLU A 94 5.34 -10.21 12.77
C GLU A 94 6.76 -10.18 13.36
N LEU A 95 6.93 -10.79 14.53
CA LEU A 95 8.24 -11.02 15.15
C LEU A 95 8.95 -12.18 14.45
N THR A 96 9.73 -11.87 13.42
CA THR A 96 10.54 -12.84 12.68
C THR A 96 12.03 -12.53 12.81
N PHE A 97 12.86 -13.56 13.01
CA PHE A 97 14.28 -13.40 13.34
C PHE A 97 15.19 -13.14 12.12
N LEU A 98 14.70 -13.35 10.89
CA LEU A 98 15.52 -13.38 9.68
C LEU A 98 14.98 -12.52 8.51
N ARG A 99 13.67 -12.33 8.40
CA ARG A 99 13.03 -11.59 7.30
C ARG A 99 11.78 -10.86 7.78
N PRO A 100 11.65 -9.55 7.58
CA PRO A 100 10.43 -8.82 7.91
C PRO A 100 9.23 -9.49 7.24
N ARG A 101 8.22 -9.80 8.05
CA ARG A 101 6.95 -10.36 7.59
C ARG A 101 5.83 -9.49 8.14
N TYR A 102 4.87 -9.19 7.28
CA TYR A 102 3.70 -8.40 7.62
C TYR A 102 2.46 -9.25 7.38
N SER A 103 1.54 -9.24 8.33
CA SER A 103 0.22 -9.86 8.19
C SER A 103 -0.83 -8.80 7.86
N ILE A 104 -1.74 -9.14 6.95
CA ILE A 104 -2.97 -8.39 6.69
C ILE A 104 -4.11 -9.19 7.32
N GLU A 105 -4.56 -8.78 8.50
CA GLU A 105 -5.72 -9.38 9.16
C GLU A 105 -7.02 -8.76 8.61
N GLY A 106 -8.13 -9.50 8.63
CA GLY A 106 -9.45 -9.02 8.19
C GLY A 106 -9.84 -9.34 6.74
N LEU A 107 -8.90 -9.24 5.78
CA LEU A 107 -9.19 -9.42 4.35
C LEU A 107 -8.87 -10.82 3.80
N GLY A 108 -8.11 -11.62 4.55
CA GLY A 108 -7.56 -12.89 4.04
C GLY A 108 -6.59 -12.69 2.89
N TRP A 109 -5.88 -11.56 2.90
CA TRP A 109 -4.89 -11.19 1.89
C TRP A 109 -3.50 -11.64 2.33
N GLU A 110 -2.74 -12.14 1.37
CA GLU A 110 -1.37 -12.60 1.55
C GLU A 110 -0.46 -11.77 0.66
N ILE A 111 0.70 -11.42 1.18
CA ILE A 111 1.69 -10.65 0.44
C ILE A 111 2.86 -11.56 0.05
N ASN A 112 3.20 -11.56 -1.23
CA ASN A 112 4.31 -12.31 -1.80
C ASN A 112 5.31 -11.36 -2.47
N GLY A 113 6.61 -11.55 -2.22
CA GLY A 113 7.67 -10.78 -2.88
C GLY A 113 8.56 -9.99 -1.91
N SER A 114 9.13 -8.89 -2.39
CA SER A 114 10.10 -8.06 -1.67
C SER A 114 9.56 -6.65 -1.44
N PHE A 115 9.05 -6.42 -0.23
CA PHE A 115 8.58 -5.11 0.24
C PHE A 115 9.61 -3.99 0.05
N TRP A 116 10.85 -4.26 0.45
CA TRP A 116 11.95 -3.28 0.41
C TRP A 116 12.25 -2.78 -1.00
N ALA A 117 12.07 -3.66 -2.00
CA ALA A 117 12.29 -3.32 -3.40
C ALA A 117 11.08 -2.61 -4.04
N HIS A 118 9.95 -2.49 -3.33
CA HIS A 118 8.64 -2.15 -3.91
C HIS A 118 8.32 -3.06 -5.10
N ASP A 119 8.59 -4.35 -4.93
CA ASP A 119 8.35 -5.38 -5.94
C ASP A 119 7.68 -6.58 -5.24
N TYR A 120 6.37 -6.48 -5.09
CA TYR A 120 5.55 -7.44 -4.36
C TYR A 120 4.11 -7.48 -4.89
N GLU A 121 3.42 -8.58 -4.67
CA GLU A 121 2.01 -8.76 -5.00
C GLU A 121 1.20 -9.07 -3.75
N ILE A 122 -0.05 -8.62 -3.74
CA ILE A 122 -1.05 -8.99 -2.75
C ILE A 122 -2.09 -9.87 -3.44
N VAL A 123 -2.37 -11.02 -2.84
CA VAL A 123 -3.30 -12.01 -3.36
C VAL A 123 -4.32 -12.40 -2.29
N GLN A 124 -5.53 -12.76 -2.71
CA GLN A 124 -6.56 -13.36 -1.86
C GLN A 124 -6.76 -14.81 -2.33
N GLY A 125 -6.09 -15.76 -1.68
CA GLY A 125 -6.01 -17.14 -2.18
C GLY A 125 -5.32 -17.18 -3.55
N SER A 126 -6.05 -17.54 -4.61
CA SER A 126 -5.54 -17.55 -5.99
C SER A 126 -5.92 -16.30 -6.80
N ARG A 127 -6.62 -15.33 -6.20
CA ARG A 127 -7.06 -14.10 -6.85
C ARG A 127 -6.01 -13.00 -6.66
N PRO A 128 -5.37 -12.49 -7.73
CA PRO A 128 -4.52 -11.31 -7.60
C PRO A 128 -5.39 -10.10 -7.23
N ILE A 129 -4.90 -9.28 -6.29
CA ILE A 129 -5.56 -8.05 -5.85
C ILE A 129 -4.82 -6.85 -6.40
N VAL A 130 -3.53 -6.74 -6.05
CA VAL A 130 -2.67 -5.66 -6.50
C VAL A 130 -1.25 -6.15 -6.66
N THR A 131 -0.58 -5.68 -7.69
CA THR A 131 0.85 -5.90 -7.91
C THR A 131 1.57 -4.57 -7.87
N ILE A 132 2.65 -4.51 -7.10
CA ILE A 132 3.47 -3.32 -6.88
C ILE A 132 4.78 -3.53 -7.61
N HIS A 133 5.10 -2.59 -8.49
CA HIS A 133 6.36 -2.59 -9.20
C HIS A 133 6.99 -1.20 -9.19
N LYS A 134 8.30 -1.18 -9.00
CA LYS A 134 9.10 0.05 -9.14
C LYS A 134 9.38 0.33 -10.61
N GLU A 135 8.46 1.01 -11.29
CA GLU A 135 8.73 1.51 -12.65
C GLU A 135 9.53 2.82 -12.63
N TRP A 136 10.64 2.84 -13.38
CA TRP A 136 11.41 4.05 -13.66
C TRP A 136 10.79 4.76 -14.87
N MET A 137 9.58 5.28 -14.71
CA MET A 137 8.90 6.01 -15.77
C MET A 137 9.32 7.48 -15.84
N THR A 138 8.88 8.18 -16.89
CA THR A 138 8.99 9.63 -17.12
C THR A 138 8.47 10.50 -15.95
N TRP A 139 7.74 9.87 -15.01
CA TRP A 139 7.10 10.46 -13.82
C TRP A 139 8.01 10.53 -12.59
N GLY A 140 9.32 10.30 -12.76
CA GLY A 140 10.32 10.42 -11.68
C GLY A 140 10.34 9.23 -10.73
N ASP A 141 10.57 9.49 -9.43
CA ASP A 141 10.66 8.46 -8.39
C ASP A 141 9.24 8.01 -7.94
N CYS A 142 8.40 7.48 -8.84
CA CYS A 142 7.11 6.89 -8.49
C CYS A 142 7.18 5.36 -8.48
N TYR A 143 6.32 4.70 -7.70
CA TYR A 143 6.03 3.28 -7.88
C TYR A 143 4.61 3.11 -8.44
N GLU A 144 4.40 2.02 -9.16
CA GLU A 144 3.14 1.67 -9.80
C GLU A 144 2.42 0.61 -8.97
N MET A 145 1.11 0.78 -8.83
CA MET A 145 0.18 -0.21 -8.33
C MET A 145 -0.73 -0.67 -9.46
N ASP A 146 -0.63 -1.93 -9.87
CA ASP A 146 -1.53 -2.56 -10.83
C ASP A 146 -2.62 -3.33 -10.07
N ILE A 147 -3.84 -2.80 -10.06
CA ILE A 147 -4.98 -3.32 -9.31
C ILE A 147 -5.87 -4.12 -10.25
N ALA A 148 -6.14 -5.37 -9.88
CA ALA A 148 -6.84 -6.33 -10.73
C ALA A 148 -8.36 -6.07 -10.89
N ASP A 149 -8.98 -5.40 -9.92
CA ASP A 149 -10.41 -5.10 -9.91
C ASP A 149 -10.68 -3.71 -9.34
N GLU A 150 -11.46 -2.89 -10.05
CA GLU A 150 -11.85 -1.54 -9.63
C GLU A 150 -12.51 -1.51 -8.23
N ARG A 151 -13.16 -2.60 -7.83
CA ARG A 151 -13.81 -2.71 -6.51
C ARG A 151 -12.83 -2.77 -5.35
N ASP A 152 -11.63 -3.28 -5.59
CA ASP A 152 -10.58 -3.37 -4.58
C ASP A 152 -9.72 -2.11 -4.54
N GLU A 153 -9.96 -1.11 -5.41
CA GLU A 153 -9.04 -0.01 -5.63
C GLU A 153 -8.70 0.78 -4.36
N ILE A 154 -9.71 1.29 -3.66
CA ILE A 154 -9.53 2.05 -2.40
C ILE A 154 -8.91 1.17 -1.32
N VAL A 155 -9.35 -0.09 -1.23
CA VAL A 155 -8.89 -1.04 -0.22
C VAL A 155 -7.41 -1.36 -0.44
N ALA A 156 -7.03 -1.70 -1.67
CA ALA A 156 -5.66 -2.01 -2.07
C ALA A 156 -4.74 -0.81 -1.86
N LEU A 157 -5.16 0.39 -2.30
CA LEU A 157 -4.43 1.63 -2.06
C LEU A 157 -4.18 1.84 -0.56
N SER A 158 -5.23 1.72 0.26
CA SER A 158 -5.14 1.96 1.71
C SER A 158 -4.25 0.94 2.41
N VAL A 159 -4.32 -0.34 2.02
CA VAL A 159 -3.47 -1.40 2.55
C VAL A 159 -2.01 -1.15 2.19
N VAL A 160 -1.70 -0.78 0.96
CA VAL A 160 -0.33 -0.48 0.51
C VAL A 160 0.24 0.71 1.26
N LEU A 161 -0.52 1.80 1.42
CA LEU A 161 -0.12 2.95 2.23
C LEU A 161 0.13 2.58 3.71
N ALA A 162 -0.67 1.67 4.27
CA ALA A 162 -0.47 1.18 5.63
C ALA A 162 0.79 0.31 5.76
N ILE A 163 1.09 -0.54 4.77
CA ILE A 163 2.35 -1.30 4.70
C ILE A 163 3.55 -0.34 4.65
N ASP A 164 3.49 0.69 3.82
CA ASP A 164 4.55 1.70 3.71
C ASP A 164 4.76 2.42 5.06
N CYS A 165 3.68 2.72 5.80
CA CYS A 165 3.77 3.30 7.14
C CYS A 165 4.46 2.37 8.14
N VAL A 166 4.12 1.07 8.12
CA VAL A 166 4.77 0.05 8.96
C VAL A 166 6.26 -0.04 8.64
N MET A 167 6.63 -0.06 7.36
CA MET A 167 8.02 -0.09 6.92
C MET A 167 8.80 1.15 7.35
N ALA A 168 8.21 2.34 7.21
CA ALA A 168 8.83 3.59 7.63
C ALA A 168 9.01 3.66 9.16
N ALA A 169 8.02 3.17 9.93
CA ALA A 169 8.12 3.07 11.38
C ALA A 169 9.21 2.08 11.82
N GLU A 170 9.36 0.95 11.12
CA GLU A 170 10.45 0.00 11.37
C GLU A 170 11.82 0.59 11.07
N ALA A 171 11.98 1.29 9.95
CA ALA A 171 13.25 1.93 9.58
C ALA A 171 13.69 2.95 10.64
N ALA A 172 12.76 3.74 11.18
CA ALA A 172 13.03 4.72 12.23
C ALA A 172 13.32 4.11 13.62
N ALA A 173 12.83 2.90 13.90
CA ALA A 173 13.11 2.20 15.16
C ALA A 173 14.47 1.50 15.17
N ASN A 174 15.01 1.17 13.99
CA ASN A 174 16.30 0.50 13.82
C ASN A 174 17.47 1.49 13.61
N SER A 175 17.20 2.79 13.47
CA SER A 175 18.19 3.87 13.33
C SER A 175 18.57 4.46 14.69
#